data_AF-A0A377PVP0-F1
#
_entry.id   AF-A0A377PVP0-F1
#
_cell.length_a   1.000
_cell.length_b   1.000
_cell.length_c   1.000
_cell.angle_alpha   90.00
_cell.angle_beta   90.00
_cell.angle_gamma   90.00
#
_symmetry.space_group_name_H-M   'P 1'
#
loop_
_entity.id
_entity.type
_entity.pdbx_description
1 polymer ?
#
loop_
_entity_poly.entity_id
_entity_poly.type
_entity_poly.pdbx_seq_one_letter_code
_entity_poly.pdbx_strand_id
1 'polypeptide(L)' 'MKLDNLLESVSNRIINEVKGINRVVYDITSKPPGTIEWE' A
#
# COMPACT_ATOMS: atom_id res chain seq x y z
N MET A 1 -13.13 -16.76 6.54
CA MET A 1 -11.94 -16.09 7.11
C MET A 1 -10.98 -15.90 5.93
N LYS A 2 -10.98 -14.73 5.31
CA LYS A 2 -10.22 -14.49 4.06
C LYS A 2 -8.73 -14.35 4.37
N LEU A 3 -7.90 -14.81 3.43
CA LEU A 3 -6.43 -14.93 3.55
C LEU A 3 -5.68 -13.63 3.19
N ASP A 4 -6.33 -12.46 3.23
CA ASP A 4 -5.80 -11.20 2.65
C ASP A 4 -5.32 -10.20 3.72
N ASN A 5 -4.79 -10.68 4.84
CA ASN A 5 -4.66 -9.88 6.06
C ASN A 5 -3.51 -8.85 6.07
N LEU A 6 -2.49 -8.97 5.20
CA LEU A 6 -1.31 -8.09 5.29
C LEU A 6 -1.61 -6.67 4.79
N LEU A 7 -2.09 -6.54 3.54
CA LEU A 7 -2.33 -5.23 2.94
C LEU A 7 -3.46 -4.49 3.67
N GLU A 8 -4.50 -5.21 4.10
CA GLU A 8 -5.58 -4.65 4.92
C GLU A 8 -5.07 -4.14 6.27
N SER A 9 -4.27 -4.94 6.99
CA SER A 9 -3.67 -4.55 8.27
C SER A 9 -2.78 -3.32 8.13
N VAL A 10 -1.87 -3.32 7.14
CA VAL A 10 -0.95 -2.20 6.91
C VAL A 10 -1.70 -0.93 6.54
N SER A 11 -2.66 -1.01 5.62
CA SER A 11 -3.48 0.14 5.22
C SER A 11 -4.26 0.74 6.40
N ASN A 12 -4.93 -0.11 7.19
CA ASN A 12 -5.68 0.32 8.37
C ASN A 12 -4.79 0.99 9.42
N ARG A 13 -3.58 0.46 9.65
CA ARG A 13 -2.64 1.07 10.60
C ARG A 13 -2.15 2.43 10.12
N ILE A 14 -1.73 2.56 8.86
CA ILE A 14 -1.21 3.84 8.34
C ILE A 14 -2.28 4.94 8.43
N ILE A 15 -3.51 4.67 7.98
CA ILE A 15 -4.59 5.67 7.99
C ILE A 15 -4.94 6.11 9.42
N ASN A 16 -4.91 5.20 10.40
CA ASN A 16 -5.28 5.51 11.78
C ASN A 16 -4.12 6.12 12.60
N GLU A 17 -2.87 5.74 12.32
CA GLU A 17 -1.69 6.17 13.09
C GLU A 17 -1.03 7.44 12.52
N VAL A 18 -1.15 7.72 11.21
CA VAL A 18 -0.46 8.84 10.54
C VAL A 18 -1.44 9.98 10.21
N LYS A 19 -1.40 11.05 11.02
CA LYS A 19 -2.23 12.24 10.79
C LYS A 19 -1.97 12.85 9.42
N GLY A 20 -3.05 13.16 8.71
CA GLY A 20 -3.01 13.80 7.39
C GLY A 20 -2.96 12.82 6.22
N ILE A 21 -2.85 11.50 6.47
CA ILE A 21 -2.93 10.46 5.44
C ILE A 21 -4.30 9.78 5.52
N ASN A 22 -5.00 9.68 4.39
CA ASN A 22 -6.32 9.04 4.31
C ASN A 22 -6.43 7.97 3.20
N ARG A 23 -5.34 7.71 2.49
CA ARG A 23 -5.28 6.74 1.39
C ARG A 23 -3.89 6.13 1.29
N VAL A 24 -3.87 4.81 1.12
CA VAL A 24 -2.67 4.02 0.88
C VAL A 24 -2.86 3.26 -0.42
N VAL A 25 -1.84 3.23 -1.26
CA VAL A 25 -1.82 2.47 -2.52
C VAL A 25 -0.66 1.47 -2.48
N TYR A 26 -0.84 0.34 -3.16
CA TYR A 26 0.22 -0.62 -3.42
C TYR A 26 0.53 -0.60 -4.91
N ASP A 27 1.78 -0.38 -5.26
CA ASP A 27 2.20 -0.38 -6.66
C ASP A 27 2.15 -1.81 -7.21
N ILE A 28 1.38 -2.00 -8.27
CA ILE A 28 1.21 -3.29 -8.97
C ILE A 28 1.91 -3.29 -10.32
N THR A 29 2.70 -2.26 -10.62
CA THR A 29 3.39 -2.09 -11.88
C THR A 29 4.59 -3.03 -11.94
N SER A 30 4.66 -3.85 -12.98
CA SER A 30 5.81 -4.71 -13.21
C SER A 30 6.98 -3.92 -13.80
N LYS A 31 8.19 -4.39 -13.52
CA LYS A 31 9.37 -4.05 -14.30
C LYS A 31 9.57 -5.15 -15.35
N PRO A 32 9.44 -4.87 -16.67
CA PRO A 32 8.97 -3.65 -17.35
C PRO A 32 7.42 -3.57 -17.38
N PRO A 33 6.81 -2.38 -17.63
CA PRO A 33 7.37 -1.13 -18.15
C PRO A 33 7.83 -0.10 -17.09
N GLY A 34 7.60 -0.36 -15.79
CA GLY A 34 7.96 0.55 -14.70
C GLY A 34 9.42 0.41 -14.24
N THR A 35 9.85 1.37 -13.43
CA THR A 35 11.08 1.31 -12.62
C THR A 35 10.75 0.84 -11.19
N ILE A 36 11.78 0.44 -10.44
CA ILE A 36 11.59 0.02 -9.03
C ILE A 36 11.29 1.24 -8.14
N GLU A 37 12.08 2.30 -8.31
CA GLU A 37 11.87 3.57 -7.62
C GLU A 37 10.91 4.47 -8.42
N TRP A 38 10.31 5.43 -7.72
CA TRP A 38 9.29 6.35 -8.26
C TRP A 38 9.85 7.66 -8.85
N GLU A 39 11.17 7.90 -8.73
CA GLU A 39 11.85 9.13 -9.20
C GLU A 39 12.92 8.83 -10.26
#